data_AF-A0A8T4D5E2-F1
#
_entry.id   AF-A0A8T4D5E2-F1
#
_cell.length_a   1.000
_cell.length_b   1.000
_cell.length_c   1.000
_cell.angle_alpha   90.00
_cell.angle_beta   90.00
_cell.angle_gamma   90.00
#
_symmetry.space_group_name_H-M   'P 1'
#
loop_
_entity.id
_entity.type
_entity.pdbx_description
1 polymer ?
#
loop_
_entity_poly.entity_id
_entity_poly.type
_entity_poly.pdbx_seq_one_letter_code
_entity_poly.pdbx_strand_id
1 'polypeptide(L)' 'MGEKMDKRHITELKEMIQEKKPKEPVETVLVKFCARHGVSLDTCRIYYTRLVEKGEIKEK' A
#
# COMPACT_ATOMS: atom_id res chain seq x y z
N MET A 1 -17.33 3.63 9.68
CA MET A 1 -17.43 2.80 8.46
C MET A 1 -16.05 2.26 8.18
N GLY A 2 -15.71 1.09 8.73
CA GLY A 2 -14.42 0.47 8.48
C GLY A 2 -14.49 -0.22 7.14
N GLU A 3 -13.97 0.42 6.08
CA GLU A 3 -13.69 -0.27 4.83
C GLU A 3 -12.84 -1.49 5.19
N LYS A 4 -13.46 -2.66 5.11
CA LYS A 4 -12.81 -3.94 5.39
C LYS A 4 -11.78 -4.08 4.28
N MET A 5 -10.57 -3.70 4.61
CA MET A 5 -9.38 -3.80 3.78
C MET A 5 -9.30 -5.25 3.31
N ASP A 6 -9.69 -5.48 2.05
CA ASP A 6 -9.82 -6.83 1.51
C ASP A 6 -8.43 -7.47 1.57
N LYS A 7 -8.31 -8.67 2.16
CA LYS A 7 -7.00 -9.30 2.39
C LYS A 7 -6.19 -9.39 1.10
N ARG A 8 -6.86 -9.52 -0.05
CA ARG A 8 -6.25 -9.53 -1.39
C ARG A 8 -5.55 -8.22 -1.72
N HIS A 9 -6.18 -7.08 -1.46
CA HIS A 9 -5.59 -5.75 -1.66
C HIS A 9 -4.36 -5.53 -0.78
N ILE A 10 -4.39 -6.03 0.46
CA ILE A 10 -3.24 -5.97 1.36
C ILE A 10 -2.05 -6.78 0.82
N THR A 11 -2.31 -8.03 0.44
CA THR A 11 -1.27 -8.92 -0.07
C THR A 11 -0.65 -8.34 -1.33
N GLU A 12 -1.47 -7.87 -2.28
CA GLU A 12 -0.96 -7.28 -3.53
C GLU A 12 -0.15 -6.02 -3.26
N LEU A 13 -0.61 -5.11 -2.39
CA LEU A 13 0.14 -3.92 -2.03
C LEU A 13 1.48 -4.27 -1.36
N LYS A 14 1.50 -5.29 -0.51
CA LYS A 14 2.71 -5.77 0.15
C LYS A 14 3.70 -6.36 -0.86
N GLU A 15 3.23 -7.20 -1.79
CA GLU A 15 4.05 -7.74 -2.87
C GLU A 15 4.64 -6.61 -3.73
N MET A 16 3.83 -5.64 -4.15
CA MET A 16 4.32 -4.49 -4.92
C MET A 16 5.38 -3.68 -4.16
N ILE A 17 5.26 -3.54 -2.83
CA ILE A 17 6.23 -2.81 -2.01
C ILE A 17 7.48 -3.64 -1.73
N GLN A 18 7.40 -4.97 -1.67
CA GLN A 18 8.55 -5.86 -1.54
C GLN A 18 9.32 -6.03 -2.85
N GLU A 19 8.62 -6.12 -3.98
CA GLU A 19 9.19 -6.18 -5.32
C GLU A 19 9.65 -4.82 -5.85
N LYS A 20 9.30 -3.72 -5.16
CA LYS A 20 9.72 -2.39 -5.59
C LYS A 20 11.25 -2.32 -5.67
N LYS A 21 11.73 -1.55 -6.64
CA LYS A 21 13.16 -1.25 -6.72
C LYS A 21 13.60 -0.49 -5.46
N PRO A 22 14.81 -0.73 -4.92
CA PRO A 22 15.29 -0.05 -3.72
C PRO A 22 15.40 1.49 -3.86
N LYS A 23 15.38 2.00 -5.09
CA LYS A 23 15.33 3.45 -5.40
C LYS A 23 13.92 3.98 -5.69
N GLU A 24 12.90 3.11 -5.76
CA GLU A 24 11.52 3.53 -6.00
C GLU A 24 10.85 3.86 -4.65
N PRO A 25 10.35 5.10 -4.46
CA PRO A 25 9.67 5.47 -3.24
C PRO A 25 8.35 4.72 -3.12
N VAL A 26 7.94 4.42 -1.88
CA VAL A 26 6.67 3.72 -1.62
C VAL A 26 5.47 4.50 -2.15
N GLU A 27 5.56 5.83 -2.14
CA GLU A 27 4.49 6.69 -2.67
C GLU A 27 4.21 6.40 -4.15
N THR A 28 5.23 6.12 -4.96
CA THR A 28 5.04 5.71 -6.37
C THR A 28 4.32 4.37 -6.48
N VAL A 29 4.66 3.42 -5.61
CA VAL A 29 4.01 2.10 -5.57
C VAL A 29 2.55 2.24 -5.16
N LEU A 30 2.27 3.07 -4.15
CA LEU A 30 0.92 3.38 -3.71
C LEU A 30 0.11 4.02 -4.81
N VAL A 31 0.62 5.06 -5.49
CA VAL A 31 -0.08 5.72 -6.60
C VAL A 31 -0.44 4.73 -7.71
N LYS A 32 0.49 3.85 -8.10
CA LYS A 32 0.24 2.78 -9.09
C LYS A 32 -0.85 1.83 -8.62
N PHE A 33 -0.79 1.40 -7.36
CA PHE A 33 -1.80 0.53 -6.75
C PHE A 33 -3.18 1.20 -6.72
N CYS A 34 -3.26 2.47 -6.28
CA CYS A 34 -4.52 3.22 -6.22
C CYS A 34 -5.15 3.39 -7.59
N ALA A 35 -4.34 3.77 -8.59
CA ALA A 35 -4.79 3.96 -9.96
C ALA A 35 -5.30 2.64 -10.57
N ARG A 36 -4.68 1.50 -10.23
CA ARG A 36 -5.07 0.18 -10.72
C ARG A 36 -6.39 -0.32 -10.12
N HIS A 37 -6.63 -0.03 -8.84
CA HIS A 37 -7.83 -0.45 -8.11
C HIS A 37 -8.95 0.58 -8.10
N GLY A 38 -8.73 1.77 -8.68
CA GLY A 38 -9.71 2.86 -8.70
C GLY A 38 -10.03 3.42 -7.30
N VAL A 39 -9.10 3.30 -6.36
CA VAL A 39 -9.26 3.80 -4.99
C VAL A 39 -8.59 5.17 -4.83
N SER A 40 -9.06 5.96 -3.87
CA SER A 40 -8.47 7.26 -3.60
C SER A 40 -7.07 7.12 -2.98
N LEU A 41 -6.21 8.07 -3.32
CA LEU A 41 -4.86 8.19 -2.77
C LEU A 41 -4.87 8.29 -1.23
N ASP A 42 -5.88 8.95 -0.67
CA ASP A 42 -6.12 9.04 0.77
C ASP A 42 -6.36 7.66 1.40
N THR A 43 -7.22 6.85 0.76
CA THR A 43 -7.50 5.47 1.16
C THR A 43 -6.22 4.62 1.12
N CYS A 44 -5.41 4.75 0.08
CA CYS A 44 -4.13 4.04 0.00
C CYS A 44 -3.12 4.49 1.06
N ARG A 45 -3.10 5.78 1.42
CA ARG A 45 -2.26 6.27 2.52
C ARG A 45 -2.69 5.63 3.83
N ILE A 46 -3.99 5.58 4.12
CA ILE A 46 -4.51 4.89 5.31
C ILE A 46 -4.10 3.42 5.31
N TYR A 47 -4.16 2.75 4.16
CA TYR A 47 -3.71 1.38 4.00
C TYR A 47 -2.22 1.20 4.25
N TYR A 48 -1.40 2.09 3.70
CA TYR A 48 0.04 2.09 3.92
C TYR A 48 0.39 2.31 5.39
N THR A 49 -0.17 3.34 6.02
CA THR A 49 0.05 3.65 7.43
C THR A 49 -0.28 2.45 8.30
N ARG A 50 -1.42 1.78 8.08
CA ARG A 50 -1.77 0.55 8.81
C ARG A 50 -0.77 -0.58 8.63
N LEU A 51 -0.14 -0.70 7.46
CA LEU A 51 0.89 -1.72 7.20
C LEU A 51 2.21 -1.38 7.89
N VAL A 52 2.57 -0.09 7.93
CA VAL A 52 3.73 0.40 8.69
C VAL A 52 3.52 0.22 10.19
N GLU A 53 2.34 0.60 10.71
CA GLU A 53 1.98 0.43 12.13
C GLU A 53 1.97 -1.04 12.56
N LYS A 54 1.57 -1.95 11.66
CA LYS A 54 1.65 -3.39 11.91
C LYS A 54 3.07 -3.96 11.81
N GLY A 55 4.05 -3.18 11.37
CA GLY A 55 5.42 -3.64 11.12
C GLY A 55 5.56 -4.54 9.89
N GLU A 56 4.50 -4.64 9.07
CA GLU A 56 4.49 -5.44 7.84
C GLU A 56 5.36 -4.81 6.75
N ILE A 57 5.59 -3.49 6.84
CA ILE A 57 6.42 -2.72 5.93
C ILE A 57 7.32 -1.80 6.76
N LYS A 58 8.63 -1.81 6.47
CA LYS A 58 9.56 -0.82 7.04
C LYS A 58 9.61 0.40 6.13
N GLU A 59 9.15 1.53 6.65
CA GLU A 59 9.51 2.83 6.10
C GLU A 59 11.03 2.99 6.30
N LYS A 60 11.75 3.28 5.22
CA LYS A 60 13.22 3.35 5.21
C LYS A 60 13.63 4.71 4.67
#